data_AF-A0A7H9HQ52-F1
#
_entry.id   AF-A0A7H9HQ52-F1
#
_cell.length_a   1.000
_cell.length_b   1.000
_cell.length_c   1.000
_cell.angle_alpha   90.00
_cell.angle_beta   90.00
_cell.angle_gamma   90.00
#
_symmetry.space_group_name_H-M   'P 1'
#
loop_
_entity.id
_entity.type
_entity.pdbx_description
1 polymer ?
#
loop_
_entity_poly.entity_id
_entity_poly.type
_entity_poly.pdbx_seq_one_letter_code
_entity_poly.pdbx_strand_id
1 'polypeptide(L)'
;MGDFAGEPLQELDVNCLVGLEERSSAAKTTGLVARIDTLPSRRSYVVRETRVGERYMVLEADWYEFRSQLDRLGASLVRVTRTANGTAVLVLYASAQEWEPFGSWHWIRVRLNRLVSYSQLHILVPYLVSADSKSVVLPQITSRQLSEVVSCNSSVLTYGDEVALRPAVSWPAVSQTVAPVSAPQAAPQAHTQELHLTKAAVTYLIGTAGERIETTRLCSQATIKVFPISKRLSASEQNHPRSQQQTLALTGTRHQLATAMALLETQLNLHYQAPNHQI
;
A
#
# COMPACT_ATOMS: atom_id res chain seq x y z
N MET A 1 14.96 48.16 -54.32
CA MET A 1 14.15 48.40 -53.11
C MET A 1 13.61 47.05 -52.68
N GLY A 2 14.08 46.37 -51.66
CA GLY A 2 15.23 46.53 -50.77
C GLY A 2 15.41 45.15 -50.11
N ASP A 3 16.67 44.75 -49.95
CA ASP A 3 17.12 43.53 -49.30
C ASP A 3 16.55 43.37 -47.89
N PHE A 4 16.37 42.13 -47.43
CA PHE A 4 16.89 41.70 -46.13
C PHE A 4 17.01 40.17 -46.09
N ALA A 5 18.27 39.72 -46.12
CA ALA A 5 18.70 38.46 -45.56
C ALA A 5 18.53 38.50 -44.03
N GLY A 6 18.21 37.37 -43.41
CA GLY A 6 18.12 37.21 -41.96
C GLY A 6 18.29 35.74 -41.58
N GLU A 7 19.41 35.46 -40.94
CA GLU A 7 20.00 34.17 -40.57
C GLU A 7 19.14 33.27 -39.65
N PRO A 8 19.48 31.96 -39.54
CA PRO A 8 19.00 31.12 -38.45
C PRO A 8 19.82 31.41 -37.18
N LEU A 9 19.18 32.02 -36.19
CA LEU A 9 19.65 32.10 -34.80
C LEU A 9 18.68 31.24 -33.96
N GLN A 10 19.04 30.46 -32.96
CA GLN A 10 20.31 30.08 -32.35
C GLN A 10 19.95 28.90 -31.42
N GLU A 11 20.92 28.09 -31.03
CA GLU A 11 20.77 27.13 -29.92
C GLU A 11 20.19 27.82 -28.68
N LEU A 12 19.20 27.20 -28.05
CA LEU A 12 18.81 27.49 -26.67
C LEU A 12 19.08 26.24 -25.84
N ASP A 13 20.34 26.15 -25.43
CA ASP A 13 20.74 25.43 -24.24
C ASP A 13 20.26 26.24 -23.02
N VAL A 14 19.38 25.67 -22.20
CA VAL A 14 19.03 26.26 -20.89
C VAL A 14 18.89 25.15 -19.85
N ASN A 15 20.03 24.72 -19.33
CA ASN A 15 20.18 24.58 -17.89
C ASN A 15 19.89 25.95 -17.26
N CYS A 16 18.78 26.07 -16.53
CA CYS A 16 18.56 26.97 -15.38
C CYS A 16 17.06 27.07 -15.11
N LEU A 17 16.63 26.60 -13.93
CA LEU A 17 15.58 27.26 -13.16
C LEU A 17 15.77 26.89 -11.69
N VAL A 18 16.80 27.49 -11.10
CA VAL A 18 16.85 27.83 -9.68
C VAL A 18 16.38 29.28 -9.55
N GLY A 19 15.47 29.53 -8.61
CA GLY A 19 15.16 30.86 -8.08
C GLY A 19 13.89 31.52 -8.64
N LEU A 20 12.85 31.68 -7.83
CA LEU A 20 12.77 32.83 -6.92
C LEU A 20 11.46 32.84 -6.11
N GLU A 21 11.60 33.42 -4.93
CA GLU A 21 10.60 33.77 -3.96
C GLU A 21 9.52 34.70 -4.53
N GLU A 22 8.29 34.56 -4.03
CA GLU A 22 7.45 35.63 -3.46
C GLU A 22 5.96 35.24 -3.43
N ARG A 23 5.23 36.04 -2.64
CA ARG A 23 4.07 35.75 -1.79
C ARG A 23 2.74 35.60 -2.54
N SER A 24 1.90 34.64 -2.12
CA SER A 24 0.42 34.72 -2.03
C SER A 24 -0.16 33.31 -1.78
N SER A 25 -0.93 33.16 -0.69
CA SER A 25 -1.15 31.87 0.01
C SER A 25 -2.47 31.15 -0.28
N ALA A 26 -3.15 31.41 -1.41
CA ALA A 26 -4.39 30.69 -1.73
C ALA A 26 -4.47 30.17 -3.18
N ALA A 27 -3.76 30.80 -4.12
CA ALA A 27 -3.81 30.42 -5.54
C ALA A 27 -2.84 29.27 -5.93
N LYS A 28 -1.90 28.87 -5.05
CA LYS A 28 -0.90 27.83 -5.35
C LYS A 28 -1.42 26.39 -5.17
N THR A 29 -2.41 26.17 -4.30
CA THR A 29 -2.86 24.82 -3.92
C THR A 29 -3.62 24.13 -5.05
N THR A 30 -4.50 24.86 -5.75
CA THR A 30 -5.22 24.36 -6.93
C THR A 30 -4.26 23.95 -8.07
N GLY A 31 -3.14 24.67 -8.20
CA GLY A 31 -2.09 24.34 -9.18
C GLY A 31 -1.27 23.10 -8.80
N LEU A 32 -1.04 22.86 -7.51
CA LEU A 32 -0.32 21.68 -7.01
C LEU A 32 -1.11 20.40 -7.27
N VAL A 33 -2.42 20.41 -6.98
CA VAL A 33 -3.32 19.27 -7.20
C VAL A 33 -3.37 18.90 -8.69
N ALA A 34 -3.59 19.89 -9.58
CA ALA A 34 -3.65 19.66 -11.02
C ALA A 34 -2.33 19.11 -11.60
N ARG A 35 -1.18 19.53 -11.05
CA ARG A 35 0.14 19.02 -11.45
C ARG A 35 0.41 17.60 -10.94
N ILE A 36 -0.12 17.25 -9.77
CA ILE A 36 0.03 15.91 -9.19
C ILE A 36 -0.89 14.90 -9.89
N ASP A 37 -2.11 15.30 -10.26
CA ASP A 37 -3.05 14.45 -10.98
C ASP A 37 -2.60 14.10 -12.40
N THR A 38 -1.83 14.99 -13.04
CA THR A 38 -1.25 14.77 -14.37
C THR A 38 0.01 13.91 -14.34
N LEU A 39 0.48 13.49 -13.15
CA LEU A 39 1.65 12.62 -13.04
C LEU A 39 1.36 11.24 -13.64
N PRO A 40 2.16 10.79 -14.62
CA PRO A 40 2.18 9.39 -15.02
C PRO A 40 2.48 8.51 -13.81
N SER A 41 1.91 7.31 -13.77
CA SER A 41 2.30 6.31 -12.77
C SER A 41 3.83 6.16 -12.72
N ARG A 42 4.38 6.00 -11.51
CA ARG A 42 5.83 5.87 -11.24
C ARG A 42 6.66 7.14 -11.40
N ARG A 43 6.07 8.31 -11.71
CA ARG A 43 6.78 9.59 -11.62
C ARG A 43 6.61 10.22 -10.24
N SER A 44 7.68 10.86 -9.80
CA SER A 44 7.71 11.63 -8.57
C SER A 44 7.55 13.12 -8.87
N TYR A 45 6.85 13.81 -8.00
CA TYR A 45 6.77 15.26 -7.99
C TYR A 45 7.42 15.79 -6.72
N VAL A 46 8.44 16.64 -6.90
CA VAL A 46 9.10 17.34 -5.81
C VAL A 46 8.27 18.57 -5.50
N VAL A 47 7.70 18.61 -4.30
CA VAL A 47 6.88 19.73 -3.81
C VAL A 47 7.79 20.80 -3.20
N ARG A 48 8.85 20.38 -2.51
CA ARG A 48 9.85 21.24 -1.88
C ARG A 48 11.24 20.62 -1.98
N GLU A 49 12.26 21.46 -2.05
CA GLU A 49 13.65 21.00 -1.97
C GLU A 49 13.95 20.45 -0.57
N THR A 50 14.79 19.41 -0.55
CA THR A 50 15.35 18.85 0.69
C THR A 50 16.39 19.80 1.25
N ARG A 51 16.33 20.06 2.55
CA ARG A 51 17.33 20.82 3.29
C ARG A 51 18.35 19.86 3.91
N VAL A 52 19.62 20.25 3.88
CA VAL A 52 20.70 19.50 4.52
C VAL A 52 20.49 19.52 6.04
N GLY A 53 20.67 18.38 6.72
CA GLY A 53 20.50 18.26 8.16
C GLY A 53 19.05 18.12 8.65
N GLU A 54 18.06 18.27 7.77
CA GLU A 54 16.67 17.94 8.12
C GLU A 54 16.44 16.43 8.12
N ARG A 55 15.49 16.01 8.96
CA ARG A 55 15.06 14.61 9.04
C ARG A 55 13.79 14.40 8.26
N TYR A 56 13.71 13.25 7.60
CA TYR A 56 12.57 12.92 6.75
C TYR A 56 11.90 11.62 7.18
N MET A 57 10.62 11.49 6.86
CA MET A 57 9.86 10.25 6.98
C MET A 57 9.28 9.86 5.63
N VAL A 58 9.18 8.55 5.40
CA VAL A 58 8.58 8.02 4.17
C VAL A 58 7.31 7.25 4.53
N LEU A 59 6.18 7.75 4.05
CA LEU A 59 4.86 7.15 4.24
C LEU A 59 4.35 6.60 2.92
N GLU A 60 3.49 5.58 2.99
CA GLU A 60 2.70 5.09 1.87
C GLU A 60 1.25 4.93 2.33
N ALA A 61 0.31 5.38 1.49
CA ALA A 61 -1.12 5.32 1.76
C ALA A 61 -1.95 5.28 0.46
N ASP A 62 -3.27 5.21 0.59
CA ASP A 62 -4.18 5.28 -0.55
C ASP A 62 -4.07 6.64 -1.28
N TRP A 63 -4.11 6.61 -2.61
CA TRP A 63 -3.98 7.82 -3.42
C TRP A 63 -5.13 8.81 -3.23
N TYR A 64 -6.37 8.31 -3.12
CA TYR A 64 -7.55 9.16 -2.99
C TYR A 64 -7.61 9.81 -1.60
N GLU A 65 -7.24 9.07 -0.56
CA GLU A 65 -7.13 9.61 0.79
C GLU A 65 -6.10 10.73 0.86
N PHE A 66 -4.89 10.49 0.35
CA PHE A 66 -3.85 11.50 0.23
C PHE A 66 -4.35 12.73 -0.54
N ARG A 67 -4.97 12.52 -1.70
CA ARG A 67 -5.47 13.60 -2.55
C ARG A 67 -6.50 14.46 -1.82
N SER A 68 -7.38 13.86 -1.03
CA SER A 68 -8.40 14.59 -0.25
C SER A 68 -7.81 15.50 0.83
N GLN A 69 -6.57 15.22 1.27
CA GLN A 69 -5.89 15.92 2.35
C GLN A 69 -4.67 16.74 1.90
N LEU A 70 -4.39 16.81 0.60
CA LEU A 70 -3.19 17.44 0.04
C LEU A 70 -3.04 18.91 0.50
N ASP A 71 -4.14 19.65 0.55
CA ASP A 71 -4.15 21.05 0.97
C ASP A 71 -3.67 21.23 2.42
N ARG A 72 -3.96 20.24 3.28
CA ARG A 72 -3.57 20.24 4.69
C ARG A 72 -2.15 19.75 4.93
N LEU A 73 -1.58 18.99 3.99
CA LEU A 73 -0.21 18.45 4.09
C LEU A 73 0.88 19.43 3.63
N GLY A 74 0.50 20.55 3.01
CA GLY A 74 1.36 21.34 2.12
C GLY A 74 2.66 21.90 2.73
N ALA A 75 2.71 22.20 4.03
CA ALA A 75 3.94 22.67 4.67
C ALA A 75 4.96 21.56 4.89
N SER A 76 4.47 20.35 5.17
CA SER A 76 5.25 19.19 5.60
C SER A 76 5.68 18.30 4.43
N LEU A 77 4.99 18.39 3.29
CA LEU A 77 5.23 17.55 2.11
C LEU A 77 6.44 18.01 1.29
N VAL A 78 7.41 17.11 1.13
CA VAL A 78 8.63 17.32 0.35
C VAL A 78 8.49 16.72 -1.04
N ARG A 79 8.03 15.48 -1.13
CA ARG A 79 7.92 14.74 -2.40
C ARG A 79 6.74 13.77 -2.34
N VAL A 80 6.06 13.61 -3.47
CA VAL A 80 5.02 12.60 -3.67
C VAL A 80 5.35 11.75 -4.88
N THR A 81 5.07 10.45 -4.82
CA THR A 81 5.19 9.53 -5.94
C THR A 81 3.94 8.69 -6.04
N ARG A 82 3.26 8.72 -7.18
CA ARG A 82 2.13 7.84 -7.45
C ARG A 82 2.66 6.47 -7.87
N THR A 83 2.32 5.42 -7.13
CA THR A 83 2.71 4.05 -7.49
C THR A 83 1.79 3.50 -8.58
N ALA A 84 2.21 2.40 -9.20
CA ALA A 84 1.36 1.67 -10.15
C ALA A 84 0.14 1.01 -9.47
N ASN A 85 0.19 0.82 -8.15
CA ASN A 85 -0.83 0.11 -7.38
C ASN A 85 -1.93 1.05 -6.85
N GLY A 86 -1.96 2.31 -7.30
CA GLY A 86 -2.93 3.29 -6.80
C GLY A 86 -2.62 3.82 -5.40
N THR A 87 -1.37 3.66 -4.92
CA THR A 87 -0.92 4.25 -3.65
C THR A 87 -0.09 5.51 -3.88
N ALA A 88 -0.01 6.37 -2.86
CA ALA A 88 0.89 7.51 -2.80
C ALA A 88 2.05 7.20 -1.86
N VAL A 89 3.30 7.35 -2.34
CA VAL A 89 4.49 7.37 -1.48
C VAL A 89 4.85 8.83 -1.21
N LEU A 90 4.85 9.19 0.06
CA LEU A 90 5.01 10.56 0.57
C LEU A 90 6.34 10.66 1.31
N VAL A 91 7.11 11.71 1.01
CA VAL A 91 8.26 12.12 1.82
C VAL A 91 7.87 13.38 2.55
N LEU A 92 7.95 13.32 3.88
CA LEU A 92 7.56 14.40 4.77
C LEU A 92 8.74 14.81 5.65
N TYR A 93 8.77 16.06 6.08
CA TYR A 93 9.64 16.47 7.18
C TYR A 93 9.23 15.74 8.47
N ALA A 94 10.20 15.14 9.16
CA ALA A 94 9.96 14.47 10.44
C ALA A 94 9.60 15.46 11.57
N SER A 95 10.03 16.72 11.41
CA SER A 95 9.69 17.84 12.29
C SER A 95 8.26 18.36 12.09
N ALA A 96 7.51 17.79 11.15
CA ALA A 96 6.10 18.12 10.94
C ALA A 96 5.30 17.89 12.24
N GLN A 97 4.76 18.96 12.80
CA GLN A 97 3.85 18.88 13.95
C GLN A 97 2.41 18.56 13.54
N GLU A 98 2.12 18.56 12.24
CA GLU A 98 0.77 18.46 11.69
C GLU A 98 0.47 17.03 11.24
N TRP A 99 0.08 16.18 12.19
CA TRP A 99 -0.38 14.81 11.93
C TRP A 99 -1.90 14.70 11.74
N GLU A 100 -2.63 15.80 11.90
CA GLU A 100 -4.09 15.86 11.73
C GLU A 100 -4.60 15.29 10.39
N PRO A 101 -3.94 15.54 9.23
CA PRO A 101 -4.43 15.06 7.94
C PRO A 101 -4.52 13.53 7.84
N PHE A 102 -3.79 12.81 8.68
CA PHE A 102 -3.69 11.35 8.65
C PHE A 102 -4.76 10.64 9.48
N GLY A 103 -5.47 11.35 10.35
CA GLY A 103 -6.40 10.74 11.30
C GLY A 103 -7.65 10.11 10.68
N SER A 104 -7.92 10.39 9.40
CA SER A 104 -9.04 9.81 8.64
C SER A 104 -8.64 8.68 7.70
N TRP A 105 -7.36 8.28 7.68
CA TRP A 105 -6.85 7.30 6.71
C TRP A 105 -7.11 5.89 7.21
N HIS A 106 -7.56 5.02 6.30
CA HIS A 106 -7.85 3.64 6.64
C HIS A 106 -6.59 2.87 7.04
N TRP A 107 -5.46 3.20 6.42
CA TRP A 107 -4.17 2.60 6.73
C TRP A 107 -3.02 3.54 6.35
N ILE A 108 -1.92 3.42 7.08
CA ILE A 108 -0.68 4.11 6.77
C ILE A 108 0.46 3.11 6.88
N ARG A 109 1.26 3.00 5.83
CA ARG A 109 2.53 2.27 5.89
C ARG A 109 3.67 3.24 6.10
N VAL A 110 4.38 3.09 7.21
CA VAL A 110 5.59 3.85 7.53
C VAL A 110 6.81 3.02 7.16
N ARG A 111 7.74 3.58 6.37
CA ARG A 111 9.01 2.89 6.09
C ARG A 111 10.02 3.15 7.20
N LEU A 112 10.77 2.10 7.52
CA LEU A 112 11.83 2.09 8.51
C LEU A 112 13.16 2.42 7.85
N ASN A 113 14.00 3.20 8.54
CA ASN A 113 15.34 3.54 8.05
C ASN A 113 16.34 2.37 8.15
N ARG A 114 15.99 1.33 8.89
CA ARG A 114 16.77 0.11 9.09
C ARG A 114 15.85 -1.09 9.33
N LEU A 115 16.43 -2.28 9.33
CA LEU A 115 15.71 -3.49 9.75
C LEU A 115 15.45 -3.43 11.26
N VAL A 116 14.21 -3.65 11.67
CA VAL A 116 13.80 -3.55 13.07
C VAL A 116 13.06 -4.82 13.48
N SER A 117 13.41 -5.36 14.65
CA SER A 117 12.68 -6.44 15.29
C SER A 117 11.49 -5.93 16.10
N TYR A 118 10.49 -6.77 16.35
CA TYR A 118 9.29 -6.37 17.10
C TYR A 118 9.58 -5.73 18.46
N SER A 119 10.60 -6.19 19.18
CA SER A 119 10.97 -5.65 20.51
C SER A 119 11.57 -4.24 20.48
N GLN A 120 11.97 -3.76 19.30
CA GLN A 120 12.57 -2.43 19.11
C GLN A 120 11.53 -1.37 18.70
N LEU A 121 10.28 -1.77 18.47
CA LEU A 121 9.18 -0.86 18.12
C LEU A 121 8.31 -0.59 19.34
N HIS A 122 8.22 0.68 19.73
CA HIS A 122 7.35 1.14 20.80
C HIS A 122 6.04 1.65 20.19
N ILE A 123 5.14 0.73 19.83
CA ILE A 123 3.86 1.04 19.18
C ILE A 123 2.74 0.46 20.06
N LEU A 124 1.91 1.36 20.61
CA LEU A 124 0.81 1.00 21.53
C LEU A 124 -0.51 0.73 20.80
N VAL A 125 -0.55 0.91 19.49
CA VAL A 125 -1.71 0.63 18.63
C VAL A 125 -1.51 -0.68 17.88
N PRO A 126 -2.57 -1.32 17.36
CA PRO A 126 -2.42 -2.46 16.46
C PRO A 126 -1.54 -2.08 15.26
N TYR A 127 -0.58 -2.95 14.92
CA TYR A 127 0.31 -2.76 13.78
C TYR A 127 0.71 -4.08 13.15
N LEU A 128 1.12 -4.02 11.88
CA LEU A 128 1.69 -5.15 11.14
C LEU A 128 3.09 -4.76 10.66
N VAL A 129 4.07 -5.62 10.88
CA VAL A 129 5.43 -5.45 10.33
C VAL A 129 5.48 -6.19 8.99
N SER A 130 6.04 -5.57 7.96
CA SER A 130 6.26 -6.24 6.68
C SER A 130 7.22 -7.41 6.84
N ALA A 131 7.09 -8.43 5.99
CA ALA A 131 7.93 -9.63 6.04
C ALA A 131 9.43 -9.34 5.89
N ASP A 132 9.78 -8.25 5.22
CA ASP A 132 11.17 -7.78 5.08
C ASP A 132 11.66 -6.91 6.25
N SER A 133 10.80 -6.67 7.25
CA SER A 133 11.07 -5.82 8.43
C SER A 133 11.54 -4.40 8.07
N LYS A 134 11.11 -3.87 6.92
CA LYS A 134 11.44 -2.51 6.45
C LYS A 134 10.27 -1.54 6.53
N SER A 135 9.09 -2.00 6.92
CA SER A 135 7.92 -1.13 7.06
C SER A 135 6.96 -1.63 8.11
N VAL A 136 6.17 -0.70 8.62
CA VAL A 136 5.09 -0.97 9.58
C VAL A 136 3.81 -0.41 9.01
N VAL A 137 2.75 -1.22 9.00
CA VAL A 137 1.39 -0.81 8.61
C VAL A 137 0.58 -0.55 9.86
N LEU A 138 -0.03 0.63 9.91
CA LEU A 138 -0.84 1.16 11.00
C LEU A 138 -2.28 1.29 10.50
N PRO A 139 -3.16 0.31 10.73
CA PRO A 139 -4.57 0.39 10.35
C PRO A 139 -5.32 1.35 11.27
N GLN A 140 -6.23 2.15 10.70
CA GLN A 140 -7.18 3.02 11.40
C GLN A 140 -6.56 3.87 12.51
N ILE A 141 -5.38 4.44 12.23
CA ILE A 141 -4.63 5.21 13.23
C ILE A 141 -5.13 6.65 13.31
N THR A 142 -5.34 7.15 14.53
CA THR A 142 -5.66 8.56 14.75
C THR A 142 -4.41 9.45 14.64
N SER A 143 -4.58 10.74 14.37
CA SER A 143 -3.49 11.71 14.30
C SER A 143 -2.63 11.76 15.57
N ARG A 144 -3.28 11.68 16.74
CA ARG A 144 -2.61 11.64 18.04
C ARG A 144 -1.76 10.39 18.19
N GLN A 145 -2.31 9.23 17.88
CA GLN A 145 -1.58 7.96 17.94
C GLN A 145 -0.39 7.95 16.97
N LEU A 146 -0.57 8.50 15.77
CA LEU A 146 0.53 8.60 14.80
C LEU A 146 1.66 9.49 15.34
N SER A 147 1.32 10.64 15.94
CA SER A 147 2.30 11.52 16.59
C SER A 147 3.06 10.82 17.73
N GLU A 148 2.36 10.04 18.55
CA GLU A 148 2.97 9.23 19.62
C GLU A 148 3.90 8.16 19.04
N VAL A 149 3.48 7.44 17.99
CA VAL A 149 4.32 6.45 17.30
C VAL A 149 5.58 7.11 16.72
N VAL A 150 5.43 8.26 16.05
CA VAL A 150 6.54 9.00 15.44
C VAL A 150 7.55 9.45 16.50
N SER A 151 7.07 10.04 17.58
CA SER A 151 7.92 10.56 18.65
C SER A 151 8.69 9.44 19.37
N CYS A 152 8.01 8.35 19.74
CA CYS A 152 8.64 7.20 20.41
C CYS A 152 9.64 6.44 19.52
N ASN A 153 9.43 6.45 18.19
CA ASN A 153 10.22 5.66 17.25
C ASN A 153 11.05 6.52 16.28
N SER A 154 11.29 7.80 16.61
CA SER A 154 11.96 8.76 15.72
C SER A 154 13.30 8.24 15.20
N SER A 155 14.08 7.52 16.01
CA SER A 155 15.37 6.96 15.61
C SER A 155 15.28 5.89 14.50
N VAL A 156 14.15 5.20 14.35
CA VAL A 156 13.94 4.15 13.34
C VAL A 156 13.04 4.59 12.19
N LEU A 157 12.25 5.65 12.38
CA LEU A 157 11.32 6.16 11.38
C LEU A 157 11.90 7.31 10.56
N THR A 158 12.98 7.94 11.03
CA THR A 158 13.54 9.14 10.39
C THR A 158 14.84 8.87 9.64
N TYR A 159 14.98 9.48 8.48
CA TYR A 159 16.19 9.44 7.66
C TYR A 159 16.95 10.75 7.85
N GLY A 160 18.23 10.65 8.22
CA GLY A 160 19.16 11.79 8.27
C GLY A 160 19.89 11.89 6.94
N ASP A 161 19.69 13.01 6.24
CA ASP A 161 20.22 13.32 4.92
C ASP A 161 19.67 12.49 3.75
N GLU A 162 19.70 13.16 2.58
CA GLU A 162 19.05 12.85 1.31
C GLU A 162 18.42 11.46 1.29
N VAL A 163 17.08 11.41 1.45
CA VAL A 163 16.33 10.21 1.11
C VAL A 163 16.52 10.04 -0.39
N ALA A 164 17.59 9.34 -0.76
CA ALA A 164 17.71 8.66 -2.02
C ALA A 164 16.59 7.63 -1.98
N LEU A 165 15.37 8.10 -2.24
CA LEU A 165 14.30 7.33 -2.81
C LEU A 165 14.90 6.88 -4.13
N ARG A 166 15.76 5.86 -4.07
CA ARG A 166 16.07 5.03 -5.21
C ARG A 166 14.69 4.72 -5.76
N PRO A 167 14.31 5.26 -6.93
CA PRO A 167 12.97 5.08 -7.48
C PRO A 167 12.72 3.59 -7.35
N ALA A 168 11.72 3.25 -6.52
CA ALA A 168 11.54 1.96 -5.88
C ALA A 168 12.12 0.92 -6.81
N VAL A 169 13.33 0.38 -6.47
CA VAL A 169 14.18 -0.41 -7.38
C VAL A 169 13.22 -1.08 -8.31
N SER A 170 13.13 -0.58 -9.55
CA SER A 170 12.34 -1.28 -10.54
C SER A 170 12.97 -2.64 -10.47
N TRP A 171 12.27 -3.61 -9.87
CA TRP A 171 12.66 -5.01 -9.87
C TRP A 171 13.26 -5.20 -11.23
N PRO A 172 14.55 -5.57 -11.32
CA PRO A 172 15.24 -5.51 -12.60
C PRO A 172 14.25 -6.09 -13.58
N ALA A 173 13.82 -5.26 -14.55
CA ALA A 173 13.24 -5.85 -15.74
C ALA A 173 14.28 -6.91 -16.05
N VAL A 174 13.89 -8.17 -15.96
CA VAL A 174 14.79 -9.29 -16.15
C VAL A 174 15.09 -9.24 -17.65
N SER A 175 15.85 -8.24 -18.06
CA SER A 175 16.69 -8.23 -19.23
C SER A 175 17.89 -9.08 -18.81
N GLN A 176 17.60 -10.34 -18.46
CA GLN A 176 18.56 -11.35 -18.79
C GLN A 176 18.70 -11.21 -20.30
N THR A 177 19.86 -10.76 -20.74
CA THR A 177 20.38 -11.16 -22.04
C THR A 177 20.58 -12.67 -21.94
N VAL A 178 19.47 -13.41 -21.99
CA VAL A 178 19.46 -14.85 -22.10
C VAL A 178 20.02 -15.08 -23.49
N ALA A 179 21.27 -15.52 -23.55
CA ALA A 179 21.74 -16.27 -24.72
C ALA A 179 20.63 -17.24 -25.11
N PRO A 180 20.26 -17.38 -26.39
CA PRO A 180 19.03 -18.06 -26.80
C PRO A 180 19.07 -19.53 -26.39
N VAL A 181 18.62 -19.82 -25.17
CA VAL A 181 18.32 -21.16 -24.71
C VAL A 181 16.85 -21.35 -25.00
N SER A 182 16.63 -21.89 -26.19
CA SER A 182 15.36 -22.37 -26.71
C SER A 182 14.82 -23.49 -25.81
N ALA A 183 14.20 -23.13 -24.70
CA ALA A 183 13.35 -24.04 -23.94
C ALA A 183 12.08 -23.29 -23.55
N PRO A 184 10.88 -23.81 -23.89
CA PRO A 184 9.63 -23.19 -23.48
C PRO A 184 9.56 -23.20 -21.96
N GLN A 185 9.68 -22.03 -21.32
CA GLN A 185 9.33 -21.88 -19.91
C GLN A 185 7.86 -22.24 -19.78
N ALA A 186 7.60 -23.43 -19.24
CA ALA A 186 6.25 -23.90 -18.98
C ALA A 186 5.52 -22.84 -18.15
N ALA A 187 4.36 -22.40 -18.64
CA ALA A 187 3.52 -21.46 -17.94
C ALA A 187 3.32 -21.93 -16.49
N PRO A 188 3.35 -21.03 -15.49
CA PRO A 188 3.20 -21.41 -14.09
C PRO A 188 1.91 -22.20 -13.92
N GLN A 189 2.06 -23.47 -13.56
CA GLN A 189 0.95 -24.41 -13.47
C GLN A 189 0.02 -23.96 -12.32
N ALA A 190 -1.21 -23.60 -12.66
CA ALA A 190 -2.25 -23.34 -11.68
C ALA A 190 -2.68 -24.66 -11.03
N HIS A 191 -2.81 -24.65 -9.71
CA HIS A 191 -3.29 -25.77 -8.92
C HIS A 191 -4.61 -25.34 -8.27
N THR A 192 -5.53 -26.29 -8.09
CA THR A 192 -6.79 -26.08 -7.38
C THR A 192 -6.83 -26.95 -6.14
N GLN A 193 -7.17 -26.34 -5.00
CA GLN A 193 -7.34 -27.02 -3.72
C GLN A 193 -8.74 -26.75 -3.19
N GLU A 194 -9.42 -27.80 -2.76
CA GLU A 194 -10.77 -27.71 -2.18
C GLU A 194 -10.71 -27.85 -0.67
N LEU A 195 -11.50 -27.02 0.02
CA LEU A 195 -11.68 -27.03 1.46
C LEU A 195 -13.15 -27.31 1.77
N HIS A 196 -13.39 -28.27 2.65
CA HIS A 196 -14.71 -28.58 3.16
C HIS A 196 -14.84 -28.01 4.58
N LEU A 197 -15.68 -26.98 4.72
CA LEU A 197 -15.85 -26.24 5.96
C LEU A 197 -17.32 -26.25 6.37
N THR A 198 -17.61 -26.01 7.65
CA THR A 198 -18.99 -25.82 8.10
C THR A 198 -19.56 -24.53 7.52
N LYS A 199 -20.88 -24.47 7.31
CA LYS A 199 -21.56 -23.24 6.86
C LYS A 199 -21.23 -22.04 7.74
N ALA A 200 -21.14 -22.23 9.07
CA ALA A 200 -20.76 -21.18 10.00
C ALA A 200 -19.34 -20.65 9.73
N ALA A 201 -18.37 -21.55 9.53
CA ALA A 201 -17.01 -21.19 9.17
C ALA A 201 -16.94 -20.46 7.83
N VAL A 202 -17.65 -20.94 6.80
CA VAL A 202 -17.70 -20.26 5.49
C VAL A 202 -18.35 -18.88 5.61
N THR A 203 -19.44 -18.75 6.35
CA THR A 203 -20.10 -17.45 6.60
C THR A 203 -19.16 -16.47 7.29
N TYR A 204 -18.42 -16.94 8.29
CA TYR A 204 -17.41 -16.13 8.98
C TYR A 204 -16.28 -15.68 8.05
N LEU A 205 -15.79 -16.58 7.19
CA LEU A 205 -14.74 -16.29 6.22
C LEU A 205 -15.19 -15.33 5.13
N ILE A 206 -16.46 -15.39 4.70
CA ILE A 206 -17.05 -14.37 3.82
C ILE A 206 -17.03 -13.02 4.52
N GLY A 207 -17.45 -12.98 5.79
CA GLY A 207 -17.55 -11.74 6.57
C GLY A 207 -18.73 -10.86 6.14
N THR A 208 -18.85 -9.70 6.77
CA THR A 208 -19.88 -8.71 6.44
C THR A 208 -19.67 -8.19 5.03
N ALA A 209 -20.71 -8.30 4.19
CA ALA A 209 -20.66 -7.90 2.77
C ALA A 209 -19.54 -8.54 1.92
N GLY A 210 -18.97 -9.67 2.36
CA GLY A 210 -17.86 -10.33 1.64
C GLY A 210 -16.48 -9.75 1.89
N GLU A 211 -16.33 -8.80 2.83
CA GLU A 211 -15.07 -8.07 3.03
C GLU A 211 -13.87 -8.98 3.30
N ARG A 212 -13.99 -9.95 4.22
CA ARG A 212 -12.87 -10.80 4.64
C ARG A 212 -12.38 -11.72 3.54
N ILE A 213 -13.31 -12.32 2.79
CA ILE A 213 -12.94 -13.20 1.69
C ILE A 213 -12.30 -12.40 0.55
N GLU A 214 -12.74 -11.16 0.33
CA GLU A 214 -12.09 -10.26 -0.64
C GLU A 214 -10.71 -9.80 -0.18
N THR A 215 -10.52 -9.46 1.09
CA THR A 215 -9.17 -9.19 1.63
C THR A 215 -8.25 -10.38 1.40
N THR A 216 -8.75 -11.60 1.63
CA THR A 216 -7.96 -12.83 1.42
C THR A 216 -7.59 -13.02 -0.05
N ARG A 217 -8.52 -12.77 -0.99
CA ARG A 217 -8.25 -12.78 -2.44
C ARG A 217 -7.19 -11.74 -2.82
N LEU A 218 -7.32 -10.50 -2.33
CA LEU A 218 -6.39 -9.40 -2.62
C LEU A 218 -4.98 -9.69 -2.07
N CYS A 219 -4.88 -10.18 -0.84
CA CYS A 219 -3.58 -10.46 -0.22
C CYS A 219 -2.89 -11.69 -0.81
N SER A 220 -3.64 -12.75 -1.11
CA SER A 220 -3.09 -14.00 -1.64
C SER A 220 -2.90 -14.01 -3.15
N GLN A 221 -3.62 -13.15 -3.88
CA GLN A 221 -3.76 -13.20 -5.34
C GLN A 221 -4.30 -14.55 -5.85
N ALA A 222 -4.87 -15.39 -4.98
CA ALA A 222 -5.53 -16.64 -5.35
C ALA A 222 -6.99 -16.37 -5.75
N THR A 223 -7.49 -17.14 -6.72
CA THR A 223 -8.92 -17.17 -7.02
C THR A 223 -9.62 -18.01 -5.96
N ILE A 224 -10.59 -17.43 -5.26
CA ILE A 224 -11.35 -18.13 -4.20
C ILE A 224 -12.82 -18.20 -4.59
N LYS A 225 -13.35 -19.41 -4.79
CA LYS A 225 -14.77 -19.66 -5.13
C LYS A 225 -15.48 -20.35 -3.98
N VAL A 226 -16.62 -19.80 -3.58
CA VAL A 226 -17.51 -20.42 -2.58
C VAL A 226 -18.65 -21.11 -3.32
N PHE A 227 -18.78 -22.42 -3.16
CA PHE A 227 -19.84 -23.16 -3.82
C PHE A 227 -21.14 -23.10 -3.02
N PRO A 228 -22.30 -23.01 -3.69
CA PRO A 228 -23.59 -23.16 -3.02
C PRO A 228 -23.73 -24.57 -2.44
N ILE A 229 -24.53 -24.71 -1.39
CA ILE A 229 -24.69 -25.99 -0.71
C ILE A 229 -25.52 -26.90 -1.61
N SER A 230 -24.88 -27.97 -2.09
CA SER A 230 -25.30 -28.71 -3.29
C SER A 230 -26.51 -29.64 -3.09
N LYS A 231 -26.96 -29.84 -1.84
CA LYS A 231 -28.07 -30.74 -1.51
C LYS A 231 -29.31 -29.94 -1.10
N ARG A 232 -30.47 -30.33 -1.65
CA ARG A 232 -31.76 -30.10 -0.98
C ARG A 232 -31.64 -30.77 0.39
N LEU A 233 -31.56 -29.95 1.43
CA LEU A 233 -31.49 -30.42 2.81
C LEU A 233 -32.66 -31.35 3.08
N SER A 234 -32.39 -32.53 3.64
CA SER A 234 -33.45 -33.33 4.24
C SER A 234 -34.05 -32.56 5.43
N ALA A 235 -35.33 -32.77 5.75
CA ALA A 235 -36.00 -32.08 6.85
C ALA A 235 -35.26 -32.25 8.20
N SER A 236 -34.53 -33.35 8.38
CA SER A 236 -33.66 -33.61 9.55
C SER A 236 -32.39 -32.75 9.59
N GLU A 237 -31.78 -32.44 8.45
CA GLU A 237 -30.58 -31.61 8.36
C GLU A 237 -30.91 -30.12 8.48
N GLN A 238 -32.12 -29.72 8.10
CA GLN A 238 -32.62 -28.36 8.25
C GLN A 238 -32.66 -27.92 9.73
N ASN A 239 -32.87 -28.87 10.64
CA ASN A 239 -32.87 -28.65 12.10
C ASN A 239 -31.47 -28.68 12.73
N HIS A 240 -30.41 -29.02 11.99
CA HIS A 240 -29.03 -29.14 12.50
C HIS A 240 -28.04 -28.32 11.66
N PRO A 241 -28.08 -26.98 11.71
CA PRO A 241 -27.25 -26.12 10.85
C PRO A 241 -25.73 -26.29 11.07
N ARG A 242 -25.32 -26.91 12.18
CA ARG A 242 -23.90 -27.15 12.52
C ARG A 242 -23.26 -28.31 11.76
N SER A 243 -24.05 -29.22 11.18
CA SER A 243 -23.52 -30.35 10.38
C SER A 243 -23.40 -30.03 8.89
N GLN A 244 -23.90 -28.88 8.44
CA GLN A 244 -23.93 -28.54 7.02
C GLN A 244 -22.53 -28.14 6.54
N GLN A 245 -21.93 -28.96 5.68
CA GLN A 245 -20.67 -28.68 5.02
C GLN A 245 -20.87 -27.90 3.72
N GLN A 246 -19.93 -27.02 3.42
CA GLN A 246 -19.88 -26.21 2.23
C GLN A 246 -18.45 -26.21 1.67
N THR A 247 -18.31 -26.27 0.35
CA THR A 247 -17.02 -26.36 -0.33
C THR A 247 -16.54 -24.99 -0.75
N LEU A 248 -15.26 -24.73 -0.51
CA LEU A 248 -14.53 -23.54 -0.94
C LEU A 248 -13.33 -23.99 -1.79
N ALA A 249 -13.24 -23.52 -3.03
CA ALA A 249 -12.12 -23.85 -3.92
C ALA A 249 -11.17 -22.68 -4.07
N LEU A 250 -9.89 -22.97 -3.89
CA LEU A 250 -8.76 -22.07 -4.06
C LEU A 250 -8.04 -22.45 -5.35
N THR A 251 -7.78 -21.50 -6.24
CA THR A 251 -7.03 -21.76 -7.48
C THR A 251 -5.93 -20.72 -7.64
N GLY A 252 -4.70 -21.17 -7.86
CA GLY A 252 -3.54 -20.30 -8.03
C GLY A 252 -2.23 -21.07 -8.17
N THR A 253 -1.13 -20.36 -8.18
CA THR A 253 0.22 -20.95 -8.03
C THR A 253 0.41 -21.50 -6.61
N ARG A 254 1.42 -22.34 -6.40
CA ARG A 254 1.71 -22.90 -5.06
C ARG A 254 1.91 -21.82 -3.99
N HIS A 255 2.58 -20.72 -4.34
CA HIS A 255 2.76 -19.59 -3.43
C HIS A 255 1.43 -18.93 -3.07
N GLN A 256 0.60 -18.62 -4.08
CA GLN A 256 -0.72 -18.00 -3.88
C GLN A 256 -1.63 -18.89 -3.01
N LEU A 257 -1.64 -20.20 -3.26
CA LEU A 257 -2.40 -21.16 -2.46
C LEU A 257 -1.90 -21.22 -1.02
N ALA A 258 -0.58 -21.29 -0.80
CA ALA A 258 -0.01 -21.32 0.55
C ALA A 258 -0.36 -20.05 1.33
N THR A 259 -0.28 -18.87 0.70
CA THR A 259 -0.69 -17.59 1.33
C THR A 259 -2.18 -17.58 1.64
N ALA A 260 -3.05 -18.02 0.71
CA ALA A 260 -4.49 -18.09 0.94
C ALA A 260 -4.84 -19.04 2.10
N MET A 261 -4.24 -20.23 2.13
CA MET A 261 -4.42 -21.23 3.20
C MET A 261 -4.02 -20.66 4.56
N ALA A 262 -2.84 -20.05 4.68
CA ALA A 262 -2.37 -19.48 5.94
C ALA A 262 -3.28 -18.35 6.47
N LEU A 263 -3.80 -17.50 5.58
CA LEU A 263 -4.74 -16.44 5.95
C LEU A 263 -6.08 -17.02 6.42
N LEU A 264 -6.63 -18.00 5.70
CA LEU A 264 -7.88 -18.66 6.06
C LEU A 264 -7.76 -19.43 7.38
N GLU A 265 -6.67 -20.17 7.59
CA GLU A 265 -6.40 -20.88 8.85
C GLU A 265 -6.30 -19.92 10.03
N THR A 266 -5.60 -18.79 9.86
CA THR A 266 -5.50 -17.76 10.91
C THR A 266 -6.88 -17.20 11.27
N GLN A 267 -7.71 -16.88 10.27
CA GLN A 267 -9.07 -16.38 10.47
C GLN A 267 -9.97 -17.44 11.15
N LEU A 268 -9.89 -18.70 10.72
CA LEU A 268 -10.64 -19.80 11.33
C LEU A 268 -10.23 -20.03 12.78
N ASN A 269 -8.93 -19.98 13.09
CA ASN A 269 -8.45 -20.09 14.46
C ASN A 269 -9.04 -18.99 15.35
N LEU A 270 -9.09 -17.74 14.87
CA LEU A 270 -9.75 -16.65 15.60
C LEU A 270 -11.25 -16.90 15.80
N HIS A 271 -11.94 -17.43 14.80
CA HIS A 271 -13.35 -17.81 14.92
C HIS A 271 -13.59 -18.88 15.98
N TYR A 272 -12.73 -19.90 16.04
CA TYR A 272 -12.86 -20.99 17.02
C TYR A 272 -12.44 -20.58 18.43
N GLN A 273 -11.54 -19.59 18.57
CA GLN A 273 -11.08 -19.08 19.87
C GLN A 273 -12.00 -18.01 20.45
N ALA A 274 -12.85 -17.37 19.64
CA ALA A 274 -13.80 -16.38 20.13
C ALA A 274 -14.77 -17.04 21.14
N PRO A 275 -14.82 -16.59 22.41
CA PRO A 275 -15.69 -17.19 23.42
C PRO A 275 -17.15 -16.96 23.04
N ASN A 276 -17.83 -18.04 22.64
CA ASN A 276 -19.28 -18.14 22.48
C ASN A 276 -19.97 -16.96 21.76
N HIS A 277 -19.92 -16.93 20.42
CA HIS A 277 -21.16 -16.61 19.69
C HIS A 277 -22.01 -17.89 19.56
N GLN A 278 -22.54 -18.32 20.72
CA GLN A 278 -23.75 -19.11 20.75
C GLN A 278 -24.91 -18.12 20.52
N ILE A 279 -25.36 -18.05 19.27
CA ILE A 279 -26.76 -17.75 18.97
C ILE A 279 -27.39 -19.07 18.53
#